data_AF-A0A7S2K3C5-F1
#
_entry.id   AF-A0A7S2K3C5-F1
#
_cell.length_a   1.000
_cell.length_b   1.000
_cell.length_c   1.000
_cell.angle_alpha   90.00
_cell.angle_beta   90.00
_cell.angle_gamma   90.00
#
_symmetry.space_group_name_H-M   'P 1'
#
loop_
_entity.id
_entity.type
_entity.pdbx_description
1 polymer ?
#
loop_
_entity_poly.entity_id
_entity_poly.type
_entity_poly.pdbx_seq_one_letter_code
_entity_poly.pdbx_strand_id
1 'polypeptide(L)'
;GGGGGRGPSPRRGPSPRGPGRGRSPLPPPRKVVSPSPEKRDTDWRGRKKEDAAPGGDAGGEAGDQEVVMKVVDGAPNRAGDATWLAEVYVPRPPPMRPGTICVRGPLRFDKKVAEEDCERLVRGHEEGGYKKVQEIRNALRVEAR
;
A
#
# COMPACT_ATOMS: atom_id res chain seq x y z
N GLY A 1 56.59 -29.65 7.17
CA GLY A 1 55.66 -30.51 6.41
C GLY A 1 54.67 -29.63 5.72
N GLY A 2 54.73 -29.54 4.39
CA GLY A 2 53.79 -28.81 3.55
C GLY A 2 52.85 -29.77 2.83
N GLY A 3 51.59 -29.37 2.67
CA GLY A 3 50.55 -30.02 1.87
C GLY A 3 49.29 -29.16 1.99
N GLY A 4 48.97 -28.33 1.00
CA GLY A 4 48.27 -28.72 -0.24
C GLY A 4 46.77 -28.54 0.01
N GLY A 5 46.12 -27.43 -0.36
CA GLY A 5 46.13 -26.79 -1.66
C GLY A 5 45.07 -27.44 -2.55
N ARG A 6 43.78 -27.11 -2.37
CA ARG A 6 42.70 -27.37 -3.35
C ARG A 6 41.64 -26.26 -3.30
N GLY A 7 41.87 -25.26 -4.14
CA GLY A 7 40.88 -24.31 -4.60
C GLY A 7 39.89 -24.95 -5.61
N PRO A 8 39.09 -24.10 -6.28
CA PRO A 8 37.68 -24.33 -6.57
C PRO A 8 37.43 -25.21 -7.80
N SER A 9 36.27 -25.88 -7.81
CA SER A 9 35.74 -26.53 -9.02
C SER A 9 34.67 -25.64 -9.70
N PRO A 10 34.97 -25.04 -10.87
CA PRO A 10 33.99 -24.38 -11.71
C PRO A 10 33.26 -25.42 -12.57
N ARG A 11 31.92 -25.46 -12.49
CA ARG A 11 31.11 -26.26 -13.42
C ARG A 11 30.60 -25.39 -14.56
N ARG A 12 31.37 -25.45 -15.66
CA ARG A 12 30.94 -25.53 -17.07
C ARG A 12 29.56 -24.92 -17.42
N GLY A 13 29.56 -23.81 -18.15
CA GLY A 13 28.61 -23.63 -19.27
C GLY A 13 29.06 -24.46 -20.49
N PRO A 14 28.61 -24.20 -21.73
CA PRO A 14 27.39 -23.57 -22.23
C PRO A 14 26.60 -24.53 -23.17
N SER A 15 25.37 -24.20 -23.56
CA SER A 15 24.85 -24.65 -24.86
C SER A 15 23.75 -23.72 -25.41
N PRO A 16 24.00 -23.09 -26.57
CA PRO A 16 23.03 -22.36 -27.36
C PRO A 16 22.40 -23.29 -28.43
N ARG A 17 21.07 -23.31 -28.50
CA ARG A 17 20.26 -23.76 -29.64
C ARG A 17 19.00 -22.90 -29.56
N GLY A 18 18.62 -22.01 -30.47
CA GLY A 18 18.73 -21.92 -31.92
C GLY A 18 17.46 -21.17 -32.38
N PRO A 19 17.42 -20.55 -33.57
CA PRO A 19 16.47 -19.50 -33.91
C PRO A 19 15.20 -20.03 -34.58
N GLY A 20 14.04 -19.79 -33.98
CA GLY A 20 12.73 -20.00 -34.62
C GLY A 20 12.34 -18.82 -35.50
N ARG A 21 12.88 -18.78 -36.72
CA ARG A 21 12.36 -17.94 -37.81
C ARG A 21 11.05 -18.52 -38.33
N GLY A 22 10.02 -17.67 -38.46
CA GLY A 22 9.14 -17.69 -39.62
C GLY A 22 7.70 -18.15 -39.41
N ARG A 23 6.78 -17.18 -39.32
CA ARG A 23 5.80 -16.92 -40.40
C ARG A 23 5.24 -15.50 -40.26
N SER A 24 5.12 -14.86 -41.41
CA SER A 24 4.87 -13.44 -41.69
C SER A 24 3.45 -12.96 -41.30
N PRO A 25 3.19 -11.64 -41.35
CA PRO A 25 2.05 -10.98 -40.71
C PRO A 25 0.80 -11.01 -41.59
N LEU A 26 -0.36 -11.14 -40.95
CA LEU A 26 -1.65 -10.88 -41.60
C LEU A 26 -1.90 -9.36 -41.63
N PRO A 27 -2.35 -8.79 -42.78
CA PRO A 27 -2.71 -7.38 -42.86
C PRO A 27 -4.00 -7.07 -42.09
N PRO A 28 -4.14 -5.87 -41.49
CA PRO A 28 -5.36 -5.46 -40.82
C PRO A 28 -6.46 -5.12 -41.84
N PRO A 29 -7.71 -5.58 -41.67
CA PRO A 29 -8.83 -5.05 -42.44
C PRO A 29 -9.14 -3.60 -42.01
N ARG A 30 -9.38 -2.77 -43.03
CA ARG A 30 -9.45 -1.31 -43.00
C ARG A 30 -10.78 -0.76 -42.47
N LYS A 31 -10.63 0.36 -41.76
CA LYS A 31 -11.53 1.53 -41.56
C LYS A 31 -13.00 1.42 -41.98
N VAL A 32 -13.90 1.71 -41.03
CA VAL A 32 -15.10 2.49 -41.33
C VAL A 32 -15.52 3.35 -40.13
N VAL A 33 -15.68 4.63 -40.45
CA VAL A 33 -16.55 5.65 -39.83
C VAL A 33 -16.20 6.14 -38.42
N SER A 34 -15.54 7.30 -38.42
CA SER A 34 -15.47 8.24 -37.31
C SER A 34 -16.88 8.75 -36.93
N PRO A 35 -17.34 8.59 -35.68
CA PRO A 35 -18.28 9.51 -35.08
C PRO A 35 -17.49 10.75 -34.62
N SER A 36 -17.95 11.92 -35.04
CA SER A 36 -17.41 13.22 -34.66
C SER A 36 -17.17 13.32 -33.14
N PRO A 37 -16.05 13.93 -32.70
CA PRO A 37 -15.88 14.30 -31.30
C PRO A 37 -16.82 15.47 -31.02
N GLU A 38 -18.05 15.18 -30.60
CA GLU A 38 -18.80 16.15 -29.85
C GLU A 38 -18.00 16.47 -28.60
N LYS A 39 -17.56 17.73 -28.54
CA LYS A 39 -17.01 18.38 -27.36
C LYS A 39 -18.07 18.29 -26.26
N ARG A 40 -18.09 17.19 -25.53
CA ARG A 40 -18.61 17.21 -24.16
C ARG A 40 -17.51 17.82 -23.31
N ASP A 41 -17.58 19.14 -23.22
CA ASP A 41 -17.34 19.86 -21.98
C ASP A 41 -18.08 19.12 -20.84
N THR A 42 -17.43 18.12 -20.28
CA THR A 42 -17.69 17.68 -18.92
C THR A 42 -16.45 18.02 -18.13
N ASP A 43 -16.48 19.25 -17.63
CA ASP A 43 -15.97 19.73 -16.36
C ASP A 43 -15.78 18.63 -15.30
N TRP A 44 -14.78 17.76 -15.48
CA TRP A 44 -14.29 16.86 -14.43
C TRP A 44 -13.15 17.52 -13.64
N ARG A 45 -13.14 18.86 -13.62
CA ARG A 45 -12.36 19.72 -12.70
C ARG A 45 -13.24 20.26 -11.56
N GLY A 46 -14.28 19.52 -11.19
CA GLY A 46 -15.25 19.95 -10.19
C GLY A 46 -15.54 18.92 -9.09
N ARG A 47 -14.61 18.05 -8.70
CA ARG A 47 -14.79 17.37 -7.40
C ARG A 47 -14.32 18.34 -6.32
N LYS A 48 -15.26 19.18 -5.89
CA LYS A 48 -15.23 19.87 -4.60
C LYS A 48 -14.61 18.93 -3.58
N LYS A 49 -13.38 19.27 -3.20
CA LYS A 49 -12.70 18.74 -2.02
C LYS A 49 -13.25 19.51 -0.83
N GLU A 50 -14.54 19.32 -0.59
CA GLU A 50 -15.26 19.62 0.65
C GLU A 50 -15.60 18.22 1.14
N ASP A 51 -14.71 17.47 1.76
CA ASP A 51 -14.28 17.69 3.13
C ASP A 51 -12.79 17.94 3.27
N ALA A 52 -12.48 19.06 3.92
CA ALA A 52 -11.23 19.30 4.57
C ALA A 52 -11.02 18.21 5.64
N ALA A 53 -10.31 17.13 5.29
CA ALA A 53 -9.49 16.47 6.29
C ALA A 53 -8.57 17.56 6.87
N PRO A 54 -8.47 17.71 8.20
CA PRO A 54 -7.62 18.73 8.79
C PRO A 54 -6.20 18.51 8.27
N GLY A 55 -5.74 19.45 7.45
CA GLY A 55 -4.34 19.62 7.15
C GLY A 55 -3.67 20.01 8.45
N GLY A 56 -3.27 19.01 9.24
CA GLY A 56 -2.34 19.17 10.33
C GLY A 56 -1.01 19.57 9.73
N ASP A 57 -0.79 20.87 9.64
CA ASP A 57 0.52 21.47 9.48
C ASP A 57 1.35 21.07 10.72
N ALA A 58 2.03 19.92 10.65
CA ALA A 58 3.02 19.52 11.63
C ALA A 58 4.35 20.23 11.29
N GLY A 59 4.32 21.55 11.45
CA GLY A 59 5.50 22.40 11.48
C GLY A 59 6.35 22.05 12.69
N GLY A 60 7.46 21.37 12.42
CA GLY A 60 8.71 21.34 13.18
C GLY A 60 8.69 21.55 14.69
N GLU A 61 8.68 20.46 15.44
CA GLU A 61 9.60 20.31 16.57
C GLU A 61 9.82 18.82 16.81
N ALA A 62 11.08 18.38 16.89
CA ALA A 62 11.47 16.99 17.06
C ALA A 62 11.35 16.54 18.53
N GLY A 63 10.29 16.97 19.21
CA GLY A 63 9.91 16.54 20.55
C GLY A 63 8.56 15.83 20.44
N ASP A 64 8.53 14.54 20.77
CA ASP A 64 7.30 13.78 21.00
C ASP A 64 6.23 13.85 19.89
N GLN A 65 6.54 13.24 18.73
CA GLN A 65 5.54 13.06 17.67
C GLN A 65 4.45 12.08 18.13
N GLU A 66 3.37 12.65 18.68
CA GLU A 66 2.20 11.96 19.18
C GLU A 66 1.53 11.11 18.08
N VAL A 67 1.26 9.84 18.40
CA VAL A 67 0.56 8.92 17.50
C VAL A 67 -0.93 9.20 17.58
N VAL A 68 -1.53 9.69 16.50
CA VAL A 68 -2.96 9.98 16.45
C VAL A 68 -3.73 8.73 16.04
N MET A 69 -4.68 8.28 16.86
CA MET A 69 -5.60 7.19 16.55
C MET A 69 -6.99 7.72 16.17
N LYS A 70 -7.63 7.09 15.18
CA LYS A 70 -8.97 7.43 14.73
C LYS A 70 -9.70 6.18 14.26
N VAL A 71 -10.90 5.95 14.77
CA VAL A 71 -11.84 4.96 14.21
C VAL A 71 -12.76 5.69 13.25
N VAL A 72 -12.78 5.24 11.98
CA VAL A 72 -13.59 5.84 10.92
C VAL A 72 -14.65 4.87 10.44
N ASP A 73 -15.77 5.39 9.96
CA ASP A 73 -16.80 4.58 9.32
C ASP A 73 -16.24 3.97 8.03
N GLY A 74 -16.35 2.65 7.93
CA GLY A 74 -15.93 1.86 6.78
C GLY A 74 -17.01 1.79 5.70
N ALA A 75 -16.65 1.22 4.55
CA ALA A 75 -17.62 0.97 3.50
C ALA A 75 -18.65 -0.08 3.99
N PRO A 76 -19.96 0.17 3.85
CA PRO A 76 -20.96 -0.81 4.25
C PRO A 76 -20.74 -2.13 3.49
N ASN A 77 -21.06 -3.24 4.15
CA ASN A 77 -20.91 -4.56 3.54
C ASN A 77 -21.97 -4.78 2.45
N ARG A 78 -21.93 -5.95 1.79
CA ARG A 78 -22.92 -6.29 0.74
C ARG A 78 -24.37 -6.37 1.28
N ALA A 79 -24.55 -6.63 2.58
CA ALA A 79 -25.86 -6.65 3.23
C ALA A 79 -26.33 -5.24 3.66
N GLY A 80 -25.47 -4.22 3.56
CA GLY A 80 -25.74 -2.86 4.01
C GLY A 80 -25.37 -2.59 5.48
N ASP A 81 -24.79 -3.55 6.20
CA ASP A 81 -24.34 -3.35 7.57
C ASP A 81 -23.17 -2.38 7.63
N ALA A 82 -23.19 -1.51 8.64
CA ALA A 82 -22.09 -0.61 8.94
C ALA A 82 -20.81 -1.41 9.24
N THR A 83 -19.68 -0.87 8.81
CA THR A 83 -18.37 -1.41 9.15
C THR A 83 -17.52 -0.29 9.71
N TRP A 84 -16.46 -0.66 10.44
CA TRP A 84 -15.54 0.28 11.08
C TRP A 84 -14.11 -0.02 10.65
N LEU A 85 -13.31 1.02 10.51
CA LEU A 85 -11.91 0.94 10.11
C LEU A 85 -11.03 1.65 11.14
N ALA A 86 -10.01 0.94 11.63
CA ALA A 86 -8.97 1.51 12.46
C ALA A 86 -7.97 2.31 11.60
N GLU A 87 -7.76 3.59 11.90
CA GLU A 87 -6.71 4.43 11.31
C GLU A 87 -5.75 4.93 12.41
N VAL A 88 -4.45 4.74 12.19
CA VAL A 88 -3.41 5.27 13.09
C VAL A 88 -2.39 6.04 12.27
N TYR A 89 -2.08 7.27 12.70
CA TYR A 89 -1.09 8.13 12.05
C TYR A 89 0.22 8.04 12.80
N VAL A 90 1.19 7.38 12.19
CA VAL A 90 2.52 7.14 12.78
C VAL A 90 3.58 7.99 12.11
N PRO A 91 4.59 8.50 12.82
CA PRO A 91 5.69 9.24 12.23
C PRO A 91 6.50 8.37 11.26
N ARG A 92 7.00 9.00 10.20
CA ARG A 92 7.85 8.35 9.19
C ARG A 92 9.21 8.02 9.79
N PRO A 93 9.71 6.77 9.67
CA PRO A 93 11.04 6.44 10.12
C PRO A 93 12.11 7.13 9.23
N PRO A 94 13.24 7.59 9.79
CA PRO A 94 14.39 8.04 9.01
C PRO A 94 14.92 6.93 8.08
N PRO A 95 15.50 7.25 6.91
CA PRO A 95 15.80 8.57 6.35
C PRO A 95 14.65 9.16 5.52
N MET A 96 13.42 8.67 5.68
CA MET A 96 12.29 9.18 4.91
C MET A 96 12.01 10.65 5.25
N ARG A 97 11.40 11.39 4.31
CA ARG A 97 10.97 12.78 4.57
C ARG A 97 10.12 12.85 5.84
N PRO A 98 10.33 13.84 6.71
CA PRO A 98 9.50 14.06 7.89
C PRO A 98 8.01 14.13 7.55
N GLY A 99 7.18 13.69 8.49
CA GLY A 99 5.72 13.64 8.34
C GLY A 99 5.15 12.32 8.87
N THR A 100 3.84 12.14 8.72
CA THR A 100 3.14 10.95 9.19
C THR A 100 2.76 10.00 8.05
N ILE A 101 2.49 8.75 8.40
CA ILE A 101 1.91 7.71 7.54
C ILE A 101 0.62 7.26 8.20
N CYS A 102 -0.47 7.27 7.45
CA CYS A 102 -1.70 6.62 7.87
C CYS A 102 -1.58 5.10 7.67
N VAL A 103 -1.63 4.35 8.76
CA VAL A 103 -1.74 2.90 8.76
C VAL A 103 -3.19 2.52 9.01
N ARG A 104 -3.76 1.77 8.07
CA ARG A 104 -5.15 1.30 8.13
C ARG A 104 -5.21 -0.17 8.52
N GLY A 105 -6.04 -0.47 9.51
CA GLY A 105 -6.38 -1.82 9.95
C GLY A 105 -7.32 -2.56 8.98
N PRO A 106 -7.76 -3.77 9.33
CA PRO A 106 -8.85 -4.45 8.62
C PRO A 106 -10.21 -3.77 8.86
N LEU A 107 -11.19 -4.05 7.99
CA LEU A 107 -12.58 -3.67 8.22
C LEU A 107 -13.20 -4.61 9.28
N ARG A 108 -13.86 -4.05 10.28
CA ARG A 108 -14.56 -4.79 11.34
C ARG A 108 -16.07 -4.53 11.29
N PHE A 109 -16.85 -5.51 11.74
CA PHE A 109 -18.30 -5.40 11.95
C PHE A 109 -18.68 -4.99 13.38
N ASP A 110 -17.69 -4.77 14.24
CA ASP A 110 -17.92 -4.23 15.56
C ASP A 110 -16.95 -3.06 15.75
N LYS A 111 -17.49 -1.91 16.16
CA LYS A 111 -16.72 -0.71 16.45
C LYS A 111 -15.70 -0.96 17.55
N LYS A 112 -16.05 -1.73 18.58
CA LYS A 112 -15.15 -2.02 19.71
C LYS A 112 -13.91 -2.78 19.26
N VAL A 113 -14.08 -3.75 18.35
CA VAL A 113 -12.96 -4.50 17.79
C VAL A 113 -12.05 -3.58 16.95
N ALA A 114 -12.62 -2.59 16.24
CA ALA A 114 -11.82 -1.59 15.54
C ALA A 114 -11.06 -0.65 16.52
N GLU A 115 -11.64 -0.32 17.66
CA GLU A 115 -10.98 0.45 18.72
C GLU A 115 -9.80 -0.35 19.34
N GLU A 116 -10.00 -1.63 19.65
CA GLU A 116 -8.94 -2.54 20.11
C GLU A 116 -7.82 -2.70 19.08
N ASP A 117 -8.17 -2.78 17.79
CA ASP A 117 -7.19 -2.81 16.69
C ASP A 117 -6.33 -1.52 16.67
N CYS A 118 -6.95 -0.35 16.90
CA CYS A 118 -6.24 0.93 17.04
C CYS A 118 -5.25 0.88 18.21
N GLU A 119 -5.68 0.44 19.40
CA GLU A 119 -4.83 0.32 20.57
C GLU A 119 -3.64 -0.63 20.33
N ARG A 120 -3.88 -1.79 19.70
CA ARG A 120 -2.83 -2.74 19.34
C ARG A 120 -1.81 -2.11 18.38
N LEU A 121 -2.26 -1.32 17.40
CA LEU A 121 -1.38 -0.63 16.47
C LEU A 121 -0.55 0.46 17.17
N VAL A 122 -1.15 1.24 18.08
CA VAL A 122 -0.44 2.26 18.88
C VAL A 122 0.62 1.61 19.76
N ARG A 123 0.26 0.57 20.52
CA ARG A 123 1.21 -0.18 21.34
C ARG A 123 2.35 -0.77 20.50
N GLY A 124 2.02 -1.26 19.31
CA GLY A 124 3.01 -1.70 18.33
C GLY A 124 4.03 -0.62 17.96
N HIS A 125 3.58 0.62 17.81
CA HIS A 125 4.46 1.75 17.54
C HIS A 125 5.37 2.05 18.73
N GLU A 126 4.83 2.03 19.95
CA GLU A 126 5.61 2.25 21.17
C GLU A 126 6.68 1.16 21.38
N GLU A 127 6.35 -0.10 21.08
CA GLU A 127 7.25 -1.24 21.26
C GLU A 127 8.39 -1.30 20.23
N GLY A 128 8.11 -0.95 18.96
CA GLY A 128 9.06 -1.22 17.86
C GLY A 128 8.91 -0.31 16.65
N GLY A 129 8.27 0.84 16.81
CA GLY A 129 8.05 1.83 15.77
C GLY A 129 7.27 1.28 14.58
N TYR A 130 7.46 1.92 13.42
CA TYR A 130 6.73 1.60 12.20
C TYR A 130 6.79 0.12 11.77
N LYS A 131 7.93 -0.55 11.99
CA LYS A 131 8.10 -1.96 11.58
C LYS A 131 7.13 -2.87 12.35
N LYS A 132 7.06 -2.70 13.66
CA LYS A 132 6.19 -3.50 14.53
C LYS A 132 4.70 -3.23 14.27
N VAL A 133 4.36 -1.98 13.96
CA VAL A 133 3.00 -1.59 13.49
C VAL A 133 2.61 -2.37 12.23
N GLN A 134 3.51 -2.53 11.26
CA GLN A 134 3.23 -3.29 10.03
C GLN A 134 3.04 -4.80 10.32
N GLU A 135 3.82 -5.36 11.24
CA GLU A 135 3.67 -6.75 11.67
C GLU A 135 2.29 -6.98 12.30
N ILE A 136 1.89 -6.13 13.24
CA ILE A 136 0.57 -6.18 13.89
C ILE A 136 -0.54 -6.00 12.86
N ARG A 137 -0.46 -5.00 11.97
CA ARG A 137 -1.44 -4.81 10.90
C ARG A 137 -1.62 -6.08 10.05
N ASN A 138 -0.53 -6.75 9.71
CA ASN A 138 -0.59 -7.98 8.93
C ASN A 138 -1.24 -9.12 9.73
N ALA A 139 -0.96 -9.24 11.03
CA ALA A 139 -1.63 -10.21 11.90
C ALA A 139 -3.14 -9.94 11.99
N LEU A 140 -3.54 -8.68 12.23
CA LEU A 140 -4.95 -8.26 12.27
C LEU A 140 -5.70 -8.59 10.97
N ARG A 141 -5.04 -8.42 9.81
CA ARG A 141 -5.62 -8.78 8.51
C ARG A 141 -5.82 -10.29 8.33
N VAL A 142 -5.01 -11.12 8.97
CA VAL A 142 -5.20 -12.58 8.96
C VAL A 142 -6.32 -12.97 9.92
N GLU A 143 -6.39 -12.33 11.09
CA GLU A 143 -7.48 -12.54 12.07
C GLU A 143 -8.87 -12.12 11.56
N ALA A 144 -8.93 -11.14 10.66
CA ALA A 144 -10.18 -10.62 10.10
C ALA A 144 -10.67 -11.35 8.84
N ARG A 145 -9.93 -12.34 8.35
CA ARG A 145 -10.35 -13.20 7.23
C ARG A 145 -11.24 -14.33 7.69
#